data_AF-A0A946VW85-F1
#
_entry.id   AF-A0A946VW85-F1
#
_cell.length_a   1.000
_cell.length_b   1.000
_cell.length_c   1.000
_cell.angle_alpha   90.00
_cell.angle_beta   90.00
_cell.angle_gamma   90.00
#
_symmetry.space_group_name_H-M   'P 1'
#
loop_
_entity.id
_entity.type
_entity.pdbx_description
1 polymer ?
#
loop_
_entity_poly.entity_id
_entity_poly.type
_entity_poly.pdbx_seq_one_letter_code
_entity_poly.pdbx_strand_id
1 'polypeptide(L)' 'LRACPIEVNEIFTAPTDLLMNPSSYLESSMDYEGRSRRILELFYQGFRVWGATAAILHHLASELESFED' A
#
# COMPACT_ATOMS: atom_id res chain seq x y z
N LEU A 1 1.72 16.80 12.24
CA LEU A 1 0.35 16.36 11.93
C LEU A 1 -0.40 16.15 13.25
N ARG A 2 -1.70 16.45 13.34
CA ARG A 2 -2.50 16.23 14.56
C ARG A 2 -3.57 15.18 14.26
N ALA A 3 -3.48 14.02 14.90
CA ALA A 3 -4.45 12.94 14.76
C ALA A 3 -5.75 13.27 15.50
N CYS A 4 -6.88 12.83 14.94
CA CYS A 4 -8.15 12.77 15.65
C CYS A 4 -8.09 11.59 16.63
N PRO A 5 -8.09 11.81 17.96
CA PRO A 5 -7.79 10.76 18.93
C PRO A 5 -8.85 9.64 19.00
N ILE A 6 -10.04 9.86 18.45
CA ILE A 6 -11.12 8.86 18.42
C ILE A 6 -11.12 7.97 17.17
N GLU A 7 -10.40 8.35 16.13
CA GLU A 7 -10.42 7.68 14.82
C GLU A 7 -9.04 7.24 14.35
N VAL A 8 -8.01 8.04 14.62
CA VAL A 8 -6.66 7.83 14.09
C VAL A 8 -5.70 7.50 15.23
N ASN A 9 -5.22 6.27 15.23
CA ASN A 9 -4.27 5.79 16.24
C ASN A 9 -2.86 6.38 16.02
N GLU A 10 -2.37 6.39 14.78
CA GLU A 10 -1.03 6.87 14.44
C GLU A 10 -0.99 7.49 13.04
N ILE A 11 -0.06 8.43 12.84
CA ILE A 11 0.26 9.02 11.54
C ILE A 11 1.73 8.75 11.27
N PHE A 12 2.03 8.10 10.15
CA PHE A 12 3.39 7.82 9.72
C PHE A 12 3.61 8.25 8.27
N THR A 13 4.88 8.37 7.88
CA THR A 13 5.31 8.64 6.50
C THR A 13 6.28 7.57 6.04
N ALA A 14 6.09 7.04 4.84
CA ALA A 14 7.03 6.13 4.19
C ALA A 14 7.84 6.87 3.12
N PRO A 15 9.06 6.41 2.80
CA PRO A 15 9.88 7.00 1.76
C PRO A 15 9.20 6.93 0.39
N THR A 16 9.29 8.01 -0.40
CA THR A 16 8.66 8.08 -1.72
C THR A 16 9.24 7.06 -2.69
N ASP A 17 10.55 6.83 -2.65
CA ASP A 17 11.27 5.80 -3.43
C ASP A 17 10.79 4.37 -3.12
N LEU A 18 10.36 4.11 -1.88
CA LEU A 18 9.69 2.85 -1.54
C LEU A 18 8.27 2.78 -2.11
N LEU A 19 7.47 3.82 -1.91
CA LEU A 19 6.07 3.83 -2.31
C LEU A 19 5.87 3.84 -3.83
N MET A 20 6.78 4.48 -4.56
CA MET A 20 6.74 4.64 -6.01
C MET A 20 7.55 3.59 -6.78
N ASN A 21 8.00 2.53 -6.10
CA ASN A 21 8.63 1.38 -6.75
C ASN A 21 7.63 0.21 -6.80
N PRO A 22 7.02 -0.11 -7.96
CA PRO A 22 6.06 -1.21 -8.08
C PRO A 22 6.60 -2.56 -7.59
N SER A 23 7.90 -2.82 -7.71
CA SER A 23 8.52 -4.06 -7.24
C SER A 23 8.59 -4.19 -5.72
N SER A 24 8.30 -3.13 -4.96
CA SER A 24 8.24 -3.16 -3.49
C SER A 24 6.94 -3.77 -2.95
N TYR A 25 5.95 -4.00 -3.81
CA TYR A 25 4.67 -4.58 -3.42
C TYR A 25 4.70 -6.10 -3.59
N LEU A 26 4.14 -6.79 -2.60
CA LEU A 26 3.95 -8.23 -2.62
C LEU A 26 2.51 -8.56 -2.93
N GLU A 27 2.30 -9.58 -3.75
CA GLU A 27 0.99 -10.18 -3.90
C GLU A 27 0.77 -11.27 -2.85
N SER A 28 -0.41 -11.25 -2.23
CA SER A 28 -0.87 -12.32 -1.35
C SER A 28 -2.28 -12.74 -1.73
N SER A 29 -2.76 -13.82 -1.12
CA SER A 29 -4.16 -14.25 -1.26
C SER A 29 -4.85 -14.18 0.09
N MET A 30 -6.07 -13.64 0.08
CA MET A 30 -6.94 -13.53 1.26
C MET A 30 -8.31 -14.11 0.92
N ASP A 31 -8.84 -14.95 1.83
CA ASP A 31 -10.22 -15.39 1.75
C ASP A 31 -11.15 -14.29 2.26
N TYR A 32 -12.03 -13.82 1.38
CA TYR A 32 -13.05 -12.83 1.69
C TYR A 32 -14.39 -13.29 1.15
N GLU A 33 -15.39 -13.40 2.03
CA GLU A 33 -16.73 -13.91 1.71
C GLU A 33 -16.72 -15.29 1.03
N GLY A 34 -15.84 -16.18 1.50
CA GLY A 34 -15.70 -17.54 0.94
C GLY A 34 -15.05 -17.60 -0.45
N ARG A 35 -14.46 -16.49 -0.91
CA ARG A 35 -13.70 -16.44 -2.17
C ARG A 35 -12.27 -15.98 -1.90
N SER A 36 -11.32 -16.71 -2.46
CA SER A 36 -9.92 -16.28 -2.46
C SER A 36 -9.75 -15.09 -3.40
N ARG A 37 -9.17 -13.99 -2.90
CA ARG A 37 -8.87 -12.78 -3.66
C ARG A 37 -7.37 -12.48 -3.58
N ARG A 38 -6.78 -12.10 -4.71
CA ARG A 38 -5.42 -11.54 -4.74
C ARG A 38 -5.46 -10.12 -4.22
N ILE A 39 -4.54 -9.79 -3.33
CA ILE A 39 -4.35 -8.44 -2.79
C ILE A 39 -2.88 -8.04 -2.88
N LEU A 40 -2.66 -6.73 -2.96
CA LEU A 40 -1.33 -6.13 -2.89
C LEU A 40 -1.04 -5.69 -1.47
N GLU A 41 0.23 -5.82 -1.08
CA GLU A 41 0.72 -5.47 0.25
C GLU A 41 2.11 -4.83 0.19
N LEU A 42 2.35 -3.87 1.07
CA LEU A 42 3.65 -3.23 1.29
C LEU A 42 3.91 -3.16 2.79
N PHE A 43 5.10 -3.59 3.21
CA PHE A 43 5.51 -3.57 4.61
C PHE A 43 6.55 -2.48 4.85
N TYR A 44 6.30 -1.63 5.84
CA TYR A 44 7.23 -0.57 6.22
C TYR A 44 7.21 -0.32 7.73
N GLN A 45 8.36 -0.47 8.39
CA GLN A 45 8.53 -0.24 9.84
C GLN A 45 7.44 -0.87 10.73
N GLY A 46 7.02 -2.10 10.41
CA GLY A 46 5.99 -2.82 11.16
C GLY A 46 4.55 -2.47 10.75
N PHE A 47 4.34 -1.47 9.89
CA PHE A 47 3.06 -1.22 9.24
C PHE A 47 2.89 -2.10 8.01
N ARG A 48 1.71 -2.70 7.88
CA ARG A 48 1.27 -3.39 6.68
C ARG A 48 0.24 -2.52 5.97
N VAL A 49 0.61 -1.98 4.81
CA VAL A 49 -0.28 -1.26 3.91
C VAL A 49 -0.82 -2.28 2.91
N TRP A 50 -2.13 -2.47 2.84
CA TRP A 50 -2.72 -3.55 2.03
C TRP A 50 -4.08 -3.19 1.46
N GLY A 51 -4.61 -4.06 0.61
CA GLY A 51 -5.96 -3.93 0.06
C GLY A 51 -6.09 -2.69 -0.84
N ALA A 52 -7.16 -1.93 -0.66
CA ALA A 52 -7.45 -0.77 -1.52
C ALA A 52 -6.34 0.28 -1.50
N THR A 53 -5.75 0.56 -0.33
CA THR A 53 -4.67 1.56 -0.21
C THR A 53 -3.41 1.13 -0.95
N ALA A 54 -2.98 -0.13 -0.80
CA ALA A 54 -1.82 -0.64 -1.53
C ALA A 54 -2.08 -0.67 -3.05
N ALA A 55 -3.30 -1.03 -3.48
CA ALA A 55 -3.65 -1.03 -4.90
C ALA A 55 -3.61 0.37 -5.52
N ILE A 56 -4.10 1.40 -4.80
CA ILE A 56 -4.03 2.80 -5.26
C ILE A 56 -2.57 3.25 -5.41
N LEU A 57 -1.73 2.98 -4.40
CA LEU A 57 -0.33 3.39 -4.42
C LEU A 57 0.47 2.65 -5.50
N HIS A 58 0.27 1.34 -5.64
CA HIS A 58 0.89 0.55 -6.70
C HIS A 58 0.49 1.05 -8.09
N HIS A 59 -0.79 1.33 -8.32
CA HIS A 59 -1.24 1.86 -9.61
C HIS A 59 -0.58 3.21 -9.92
N LEU A 60 -0.53 4.12 -8.94
CA LEU A 60 0.18 5.40 -9.09
C LEU A 60 1.67 5.18 -9.41
N ALA A 61 2.33 4.26 -8.72
CA ALA A 61 3.73 3.92 -8.96
C ALA A 61 3.96 3.40 -10.39
N SER A 62 3.10 2.48 -10.86
CA SER A 62 3.18 1.93 -12.22
C SER A 62 2.96 2.99 -13.30
N GLU A 63 2.02 3.92 -13.10
CA GLU A 63 1.80 5.02 -14.04
C GLU A 63 3.02 5.94 -14.11
N LEU A 64 3.62 6.28 -12.96
CA LEU A 64 4.82 7.12 -12.91
C LEU A 64 6.02 6.47 -13.59
N GLU A 65 6.26 5.18 -13.33
CA GLU A 65 7.31 4.40 -14.01
C GLU A 65 7.13 4.42 -15.54
N SER A 66 5.89 4.31 -16.02
CA SER A 66 5.59 4.36 -17.45
C SER A 66 5.83 5.72 -18.13
N PHE A 67 5.94 6.82 -17.37
CA PHE A 67 6.30 8.14 -17.90
C PHE A 67 7.82 8.35 -18.00
N GLU A 68 8.60 7.52 -17.31
CA GLU A 68 10.07 7.61 -17.31
C GLU A 68 10.71 6.80 -18.46
N ASP A 69 9.94 5.89 -19.08
CA ASP A 69 10.27 5.16 -20.31
C ASP A 69 9.93 5.96 -21.60
#